data_AF-A0A842XC47-F1
#
_entry.id   AF-A0A842XC47-F1
#
_cell.length_a   1.000
_cell.length_b   1.000
_cell.length_c   1.000
_cell.angle_alpha   90.00
_cell.angle_beta   90.00
_cell.angle_gamma   90.00
#
_symmetry.space_group_name_H-M   'P 1'
#
loop_
_entity.id
_entity.type
_entity.pdbx_description
1 polymer ?
#
loop_
_entity_poly.entity_id
_entity_poly.type
_entity_poly.pdbx_seq_one_letter_code
_entity_poly.pdbx_strand_id
1 'polypeptide(L)'
;MSEAFSAGLGMALGLVMGQYMLQAARPPEKVVVKRVLICQKCAAHNPIENKFCGNCGQSLYPPPQITCQKCNSKMPATMKYCGNCGSILKEIDISET
;
A
#
# COMPACT_ATOMS: atom_id res chain seq x y z
N MET A 1 30.97 -53.48 3.72
CA MET A 1 30.03 -52.63 4.49
C MET A 1 30.45 -51.15 4.43
N SER A 2 30.59 -50.57 3.22
CA SER A 2 31.08 -49.19 3.06
C SER A 2 30.25 -48.34 2.09
N GLU A 3 29.23 -48.91 1.43
CA GLU A 3 28.54 -48.25 0.32
C GLU A 3 27.18 -47.63 0.67
N ALA A 4 26.75 -47.69 1.94
CA ALA A 4 25.45 -47.15 2.36
C ALA A 4 25.49 -45.72 2.92
N PHE A 5 26.68 -45.17 3.18
CA PHE A 5 26.81 -43.85 3.82
C PHE A 5 26.82 -42.67 2.82
N SER A 6 26.98 -42.91 1.52
CA SER A 6 27.05 -41.85 0.50
C SER A 6 25.67 -41.34 0.05
N ALA A 7 24.62 -42.15 0.16
CA ALA A 7 23.28 -41.78 -0.31
C ALA A 7 22.50 -40.86 0.65
N GLY A 8 22.80 -40.86 1.95
CA GLY A 8 22.06 -40.07 2.95
C GLY A 8 22.48 -38.60 3.03
N LEU A 9 23.76 -38.30 2.79
CA LEU A 9 24.31 -36.94 2.92
C LEU A 9 23.99 -36.06 1.71
N GLY A 10 23.99 -36.62 0.49
CA GLY A 10 23.69 -35.87 -0.75
C GLY A 10 22.25 -35.40 -0.86
N MET A 11 21.29 -36.21 -0.38
CA MET A 11 19.86 -35.87 -0.41
C MET A 11 19.49 -34.78 0.62
N ALA A 12 20.11 -34.80 1.80
CA ALA A 12 19.86 -33.81 2.85
C ALA A 12 20.29 -32.40 2.42
N LEU A 13 21.46 -32.28 1.77
CA LEU A 13 21.95 -31.01 1.24
C LEU A 13 21.07 -30.51 0.08
N GLY A 14 20.59 -31.40 -0.79
CA GLY A 14 19.69 -31.06 -1.89
C GLY A 14 18.35 -30.45 -1.46
N LEU A 15 17.74 -30.99 -0.38
CA LEU A 15 16.48 -30.45 0.16
C LEU A 15 16.68 -29.07 0.81
N VAL A 16 17.77 -28.88 1.55
CA VAL A 16 18.09 -27.58 2.18
C VAL A 16 18.37 -26.52 1.11
N MET A 17 19.17 -26.86 0.09
CA MET A 17 19.44 -25.96 -1.03
C MET A 17 18.16 -25.64 -1.84
N GLY A 18 17.30 -26.63 -2.08
CA GLY A 18 16.01 -26.43 -2.75
C GLY A 18 15.05 -25.53 -1.96
N GLN A 19 14.99 -25.69 -0.65
CA GLN A 19 14.17 -24.84 0.22
C GLN A 19 14.69 -23.40 0.28
N TYR A 20 16.00 -23.18 0.18
CA TYR A 20 16.58 -21.85 0.09
C TYR A 20 16.21 -21.15 -1.24
N MET A 21 16.26 -21.87 -2.37
CA MET A 21 15.85 -21.36 -3.69
C MET A 21 14.36 -20.95 -3.72
N LEU A 22 13.47 -21.72 -3.09
CA LEU A 22 12.04 -21.37 -3.00
C LEU A 22 11.77 -20.15 -2.12
N GLN A 23 12.59 -19.90 -1.09
CA GLN A 23 12.45 -18.72 -0.24
C GLN A 23 12.91 -17.45 -0.95
N ALA A 24 13.96 -17.52 -1.76
CA ALA A 24 14.43 -16.39 -2.58
C ALA A 24 13.46 -16.02 -3.72
N ALA A 25 12.60 -16.95 -4.15
CA ALA A 25 11.58 -16.74 -5.17
C ALA A 25 10.26 -16.14 -4.64
N ARG A 26 10.15 -15.82 -3.34
CA ARG A 26 8.94 -15.20 -2.79
C ARG A 26 8.77 -13.80 -3.42
N PRO A 27 7.62 -13.51 -4.06
CA PRO A 27 7.40 -12.19 -4.64
C PRO A 27 7.42 -11.13 -3.52
N PRO A 28 7.96 -9.93 -3.78
CA PRO A 28 7.90 -8.84 -2.82
C PRO A 28 6.43 -8.55 -2.50
N GLU A 29 6.09 -8.61 -1.22
CA GLU A 29 4.76 -8.28 -0.73
C GLU A 29 4.43 -6.86 -1.18
N LYS A 30 3.35 -6.70 -1.96
CA LYS A 30 2.89 -5.38 -2.41
C LYS A 30 2.48 -4.61 -1.17
N VAL A 31 3.32 -3.67 -0.73
CA VAL A 31 3.00 -2.76 0.37
C VAL A 31 1.87 -1.84 -0.08
N VAL A 32 0.63 -2.24 0.20
CA VAL A 32 -0.55 -1.42 -0.07
C VAL A 32 -0.61 -0.34 0.99
N VAL A 33 -0.18 0.87 0.65
CA VAL A 33 -0.33 2.04 1.52
C VAL A 33 -1.82 2.36 1.64
N LYS A 34 -2.45 1.87 2.71
CA LYS A 34 -3.85 2.18 3.03
C LYS A 34 -3.96 3.65 3.42
N ARG A 35 -4.50 4.46 2.52
CA ARG A 35 -4.85 5.85 2.82
C ARG A 35 -6.19 5.90 3.53
N VAL A 36 -6.28 6.74 4.54
CA VAL A 36 -7.48 6.95 5.36
C VAL A 36 -8.04 8.35 5.13
N LEU A 37 -9.35 8.48 5.26
CA LEU A 37 -10.10 9.71 5.24
C LEU A 37 -10.85 9.85 6.57
N ILE A 38 -10.99 11.08 7.05
CA ILE A 38 -11.71 11.37 8.30
C ILE A 38 -13.13 11.79 7.95
N CYS A 39 -14.13 11.19 8.61
CA CYS A 39 -15.52 11.58 8.41
C CYS A 39 -15.81 12.92 9.07
N GLN A 40 -16.24 13.92 8.29
CA GLN A 40 -16.58 15.26 8.80
C GLN A 40 -17.80 15.31 9.74
N LYS A 41 -18.58 14.22 9.84
CA LYS A 41 -19.77 14.14 10.73
C LYS A 41 -19.46 13.53 12.09
N CYS A 42 -18.61 12.51 12.14
CA CYS A 42 -18.38 11.72 13.36
C CYS A 42 -16.90 11.47 13.68
N ALA A 43 -15.98 12.09 12.93
CA ALA A 43 -14.53 11.95 13.05
C ALA A 43 -13.99 10.52 12.92
N ALA A 44 -14.79 9.56 12.43
CA ALA A 44 -14.33 8.20 12.21
C ALA A 44 -13.31 8.13 11.07
N HIS A 45 -12.25 7.34 11.28
CA HIS A 45 -11.27 7.00 10.25
C HIS A 45 -11.86 5.94 9.31
N ASN A 46 -11.97 6.26 8.03
CA ASN A 46 -12.50 5.38 7.00
C ASN A 46 -11.48 5.23 5.87
N PRO A 47 -11.36 4.08 5.19
CA PRO A 47 -10.48 3.95 4.04
C PRO A 47 -10.98 4.80 2.86
N ILE A 48 -10.08 5.35 2.04
CA ILE A 48 -10.43 6.18 0.84
C ILE A 48 -11.36 5.45 -0.14
N GLU A 49 -11.31 4.12 -0.17
CA GLU A 49 -12.19 3.29 -1.00
C GLU A 49 -13.68 3.34 -0.56
N ASN A 50 -13.95 3.66 0.71
CA ASN A 50 -15.32 3.66 1.23
C ASN A 50 -16.11 4.87 0.74
N LYS A 51 -17.23 4.61 0.05
CA LYS A 51 -18.19 5.65 -0.37
C LYS A 51 -18.97 6.25 0.79
N PHE A 52 -19.14 5.49 1.89
CA PHE A 52 -19.91 5.87 3.07
C PHE A 52 -19.11 5.59 4.34
N CYS A 53 -19.36 6.39 5.37
CA CYS A 53 -18.78 6.19 6.69
C CYS A 53 -19.34 4.91 7.33
N GLY A 54 -18.46 4.00 7.75
CA GLY A 54 -18.85 2.77 8.44
C GLY A 54 -19.39 3.00 9.86
N ASN A 55 -19.22 4.20 10.43
CA ASN A 55 -19.69 4.53 11.77
C ASN A 55 -21.03 5.30 11.75
N CYS A 56 -21.18 6.32 10.89
CA CYS A 56 -22.38 7.18 10.88
C CYS A 56 -23.20 7.13 9.58
N GLY A 57 -22.77 6.39 8.56
CA GLY A 57 -23.47 6.29 7.27
C GLY A 57 -23.37 7.53 6.37
N GLN A 58 -22.64 8.57 6.75
CA GLN A 58 -22.48 9.76 5.91
C GLN A 58 -21.72 9.45 4.62
N SER A 59 -22.16 10.04 3.50
CA SER A 59 -21.41 9.98 2.23
C SER A 59 -20.05 10.62 2.37
N LEU A 60 -19.01 9.88 2.00
CA LEU A 60 -17.62 10.32 1.94
C LEU A 60 -17.21 10.68 0.49
N TYR A 61 -18.13 10.52 -0.45
CA TYR A 61 -17.96 10.83 -1.87
C TYR A 61 -18.61 12.18 -2.21
N PRO A 62 -18.00 13.00 -3.09
CA PRO A 62 -16.72 12.77 -3.79
C PRO A 62 -15.50 12.92 -2.86
N PRO A 63 -14.41 12.18 -3.11
CA PRO A 63 -13.18 12.33 -2.34
C PRO A 63 -12.66 13.77 -2.42
N PRO A 64 -11.89 14.22 -1.40
CA PRO A 64 -11.34 15.57 -1.38
C PRO A 64 -10.51 15.84 -2.64
N GLN A 65 -10.79 16.97 -3.27
CA GLN A 65 -10.12 17.43 -4.49
C GLN A 65 -9.13 18.52 -4.10
N ILE A 66 -7.94 18.49 -4.70
CA ILE A 66 -6.96 19.55 -4.60
C ILE A 66 -6.80 20.23 -5.96
N THR A 67 -6.75 21.56 -5.95
CA THR A 67 -6.46 22.36 -7.14
C THR A 67 -4.97 22.71 -7.13
N CYS A 68 -4.27 22.41 -8.22
CA CYS A 68 -2.87 22.80 -8.34
C CYS A 68 -2.75 24.33 -8.43
N GLN A 69 -2.00 24.96 -7.54
CA GLN A 69 -1.80 26.42 -7.55
C GLN A 69 -0.94 26.91 -8.73
N LYS A 70 -0.24 26.01 -9.43
CA LYS A 70 0.64 26.35 -10.55
C LYS A 70 -0.05 26.26 -11.91
N CYS A 71 -0.82 25.19 -12.15
CA CYS A 71 -1.49 24.97 -13.44
C CYS A 71 -3.02 24.95 -13.37
N ASN A 72 -3.61 25.14 -12.18
CA ASN A 72 -5.06 25.15 -11.95
C ASN A 72 -5.81 23.84 -12.32
N SER A 73 -5.09 22.74 -12.58
CA SER A 73 -5.72 21.43 -12.74
C SER A 73 -6.33 20.93 -11.42
N LYS A 74 -7.56 20.44 -11.49
CA LYS A 74 -8.26 19.75 -10.40
C LYS A 74 -7.87 18.27 -10.39
N MET A 75 -7.47 17.78 -9.23
CA MET A 75 -6.99 16.41 -9.06
C MET A 75 -7.43 15.86 -7.69
N PRO A 76 -7.48 14.54 -7.49
CA PRO A 76 -7.70 13.97 -6.16
C PRO A 76 -6.56 14.36 -5.20
N ALA A 77 -6.90 14.72 -3.96
CA ALA A 77 -5.94 15.06 -2.90
C ALA A 77 -5.05 13.88 -2.46
N THR A 78 -5.17 12.73 -3.12
CA THR A 78 -4.28 11.58 -2.93
C THR A 78 -2.93 11.77 -3.64
N MET A 79 -2.79 12.71 -4.58
CA MET A 79 -1.52 12.88 -5.29
C MET A 79 -0.60 13.87 -4.56
N LYS A 80 0.66 13.47 -4.31
CA LYS A 80 1.71 14.34 -3.74
C LYS A 80 2.23 15.37 -4.74
N TYR A 81 2.11 15.06 -6.03
CA TYR A 81 2.59 15.89 -7.14
C TYR A 81 1.49 16.08 -8.17
N CYS A 82 1.50 17.23 -8.84
CA CYS A 82 0.59 17.52 -9.91
C CYS A 82 0.91 16.65 -11.13
N GLY A 83 -0.03 15.82 -11.59
CA GLY A 83 0.14 14.99 -12.78
C GLY A 83 0.19 15.77 -14.10
N ASN A 84 -0.17 17.06 -14.08
CA ASN A 84 -0.15 17.92 -15.26
C ASN A 84 1.14 18.77 -15.34
N CYS A 85 1.62 19.32 -14.22
CA CYS A 85 2.77 20.24 -14.22
C CYS A 85 3.95 19.83 -13.32
N GLY A 86 3.88 18.68 -12.64
CA GLY A 86 4.94 18.18 -11.75
C GLY A 86 5.14 18.96 -10.45
N SER A 87 4.37 20.03 -10.22
CA SER A 87 4.47 20.84 -9.00
C SER A 87 4.01 20.07 -7.76
N ILE A 88 4.67 20.29 -6.63
CA ILE A 88 4.30 19.68 -5.35
C ILE A 88 2.90 20.16 -4.95
N LEU A 89 2.00 19.21 -4.75
CA LEU A 89 0.69 19.48 -4.17
C LEU A 89 0.89 19.35 -2.66
N LYS A 90 0.65 20.43 -1.93
CA LYS A 90 0.72 20.38 -0.47
C LYS A 90 -0.20 19.26 -0.02
N GLU A 91 0.40 18.26 0.60
CA GLU A 91 -0.33 17.17 1.24
C GLU A 91 -1.30 17.88 2.18
N ILE A 92 -2.60 17.69 1.96
CA ILE A 92 -3.55 17.88 3.04
C ILE A 92 -3.27 16.68 3.93
N ASP A 93 -2.20 16.79 4.72
CA ASP A 93 -1.99 15.95 5.88
C ASP A 93 -3.24 16.19 6.72
N ILE A 94 -4.16 15.22 6.70
CA ILE A 94 -5.36 15.23 7.54
C ILE A 94 -4.93 14.87 8.97
N SER A 95 -3.79 15.40 9.40
CA SER A 95 -3.03 15.10 10.60
C SER A 95 -2.27 16.36 11.00
N GLU A 96 -3.00 17.45 11.24
CA GLU A 96 -2.60 18.43 12.25
C GLU A 96 -3.79 19.30 12.66
N THR A 97 -4.61 18.78 13.58
CA THR A 97 -4.93 19.34 14.91
C THR A 97 -6.14 18.61 15.48
#